data_AF-A0A932K6D0-F1
#
_entry.id   AF-A0A932K6D0-F1
#
_cell.length_a   1.000
_cell.length_b   1.000
_cell.length_c   1.000
_cell.angle_alpha   90.00
_cell.angle_beta   90.00
_cell.angle_gamma   90.00
#
_symmetry.space_group_name_H-M   'P 1'
#
loop_
_entity.id
_entity.type
_entity.pdbx_description
1 polymer ?
#
loop_
_entity_poly.entity_id
_entity_poly.type
_entity_poly.pdbx_seq_one_letter_code
_entity_poly.pdbx_strand_id
1 'polypeptide(L)'
;MTTDRMISSDSHVIEPPDLWAKRSAPKFRDRAPRVVQEEDGDWWFVDGYRTNSFQGGAQAGKRFEHHDEVKPAARFADVRPGAYMPDEHIKDNEADGVYGSVLYPTEGLQLYSVPDSDLLSAIFGVYNDWIADFCSAYPDRLKGIAMVNVDDVQGAIKELQRTRKRGLAGAMITVYPAEDRSYDRPEYEPFWAAAQDLDMPLSLHIATNRPSPGLPLEDNRNTRPSLLANADHWVRVSLGHLIFAGVFERYPRLRVGSVEHELSWVPHFLERIDYTYTQRARRDWWYRLKGTAVPSDFFHRNIFL
;
A
#
# COMPACT_ATOMS: atom_id res chain seq x y z
N MET A 1 4.11 34.84 -6.05
CA MET A 1 3.94 33.40 -6.31
C MET A 1 4.62 32.69 -5.16
N THR A 2 3.87 31.98 -4.32
CA THR A 2 4.44 31.23 -3.21
C THR A 2 5.44 30.22 -3.74
N THR A 3 6.63 30.22 -3.15
CA THR A 3 7.80 29.41 -3.51
C THR A 3 7.71 27.96 -3.04
N ASP A 4 6.56 27.56 -2.49
CA ASP A 4 6.40 26.30 -1.81
C ASP A 4 6.01 25.20 -2.80
N ARG A 5 6.87 24.20 -2.92
CA ARG A 5 6.65 23.02 -3.76
C ARG A 5 5.76 22.06 -2.98
N MET A 6 4.53 21.84 -3.46
CA MET A 6 3.63 20.82 -2.91
C MET A 6 4.01 19.45 -3.45
N ILE A 7 4.18 18.47 -2.58
CA ILE A 7 4.36 17.06 -2.97
C ILE A 7 3.11 16.30 -2.53
N SER A 8 2.46 15.63 -3.47
CA SER A 8 1.38 14.71 -3.12
C SER A 8 1.98 13.46 -2.49
N SER A 9 1.62 13.18 -1.23
CA SER A 9 2.05 11.99 -0.49
C SER A 9 1.29 10.72 -0.89
N ASP A 10 0.21 10.89 -1.64
CA ASP A 10 -0.64 9.81 -2.10
C ASP A 10 -1.20 10.14 -3.49
N SER A 11 -0.72 9.41 -4.49
CA SER A 11 -1.16 9.50 -5.86
C SER A 11 -1.10 8.13 -6.49
N HIS A 12 -2.00 7.85 -7.41
CA HIS A 12 -2.11 6.55 -8.01
C HIS A 12 -1.69 6.58 -9.48
N VAL A 13 -1.09 5.46 -9.88
CA VAL A 13 -1.01 5.09 -11.29
C VAL A 13 -2.03 4.00 -11.58
N ILE A 14 -2.48 3.95 -12.83
CA ILE A 14 -3.31 2.88 -13.37
C ILE A 14 -2.39 1.98 -14.18
N GLU A 15 -2.28 0.72 -13.77
CA GLU A 15 -1.45 -0.25 -14.44
C GLU A 15 -1.95 -0.51 -15.87
N PRO A 16 -1.07 -0.51 -16.89
CA PRO A 16 -1.48 -0.79 -18.26
C PRO A 16 -2.10 -2.19 -18.39
N PRO A 17 -3.19 -2.38 -19.16
CA PRO A 17 -3.88 -3.67 -19.32
C PRO A 17 -2.99 -4.85 -19.71
N ASP A 18 -1.87 -4.57 -20.39
CA ASP A 18 -0.93 -5.55 -20.91
C ASP A 18 0.35 -5.70 -20.06
N LEU A 19 0.46 -4.97 -18.94
CA LEU A 19 1.65 -4.92 -18.08
C LEU A 19 2.13 -6.32 -17.69
N TRP A 20 1.26 -7.08 -17.03
CA TRP A 20 1.60 -8.42 -16.55
C TRP A 20 1.56 -9.46 -17.65
N ALA A 21 0.65 -9.36 -18.61
CA ALA A 21 0.56 -10.29 -19.74
C ALA A 21 1.87 -10.35 -20.54
N LYS A 22 2.57 -9.21 -20.70
CA LYS A 22 3.83 -9.11 -21.45
C LYS A 22 5.07 -9.53 -20.64
N ARG A 23 5.04 -9.36 -19.31
CA ARG A 23 6.24 -9.43 -18.46
C ARG A 23 6.26 -10.64 -17.51
N SER A 24 5.15 -11.33 -17.33
CA SER A 24 5.06 -12.47 -16.40
C SER A 24 5.89 -13.67 -16.86
N ALA A 25 6.55 -14.31 -15.89
CA ALA A 25 7.29 -15.54 -16.12
C ALA A 25 6.37 -16.64 -16.71
N PRO A 26 6.88 -17.53 -17.59
CA PRO A 26 6.06 -18.53 -18.27
C PRO A 26 5.18 -19.37 -17.34
N LYS A 27 5.69 -19.76 -16.16
CA LYS A 27 4.93 -20.56 -15.17
C LYS A 27 3.72 -19.85 -14.55
N PHE A 28 3.64 -18.54 -14.66
CA PHE A 28 2.57 -17.71 -14.08
C PHE A 28 1.69 -17.02 -15.11
N ARG A 29 2.02 -17.09 -16.40
CA ARG A 29 1.37 -16.28 -17.44
C ARG A 29 -0.14 -16.44 -17.48
N ASP A 30 -0.65 -17.66 -17.31
CA ASP A 30 -2.09 -17.95 -17.36
C ASP A 30 -2.86 -17.50 -16.12
N ARG A 31 -2.13 -17.23 -15.02
CA ARG A 31 -2.67 -16.83 -13.71
C ARG A 31 -2.38 -15.35 -13.39
N ALA A 32 -1.54 -14.70 -14.17
CA ALA A 32 -1.17 -13.30 -13.99
C ALA A 32 -2.36 -12.35 -14.22
N PRO A 33 -2.34 -11.14 -13.64
CA PRO A 33 -3.39 -10.15 -13.86
C PRO A 33 -3.58 -9.86 -15.35
N ARG A 34 -4.84 -9.85 -15.78
CA ARG A 34 -5.24 -9.54 -17.16
C ARG A 34 -6.57 -8.83 -17.17
N VAL A 35 -6.78 -8.00 -18.19
CA VAL A 35 -8.05 -7.33 -18.41
C VAL A 35 -8.96 -8.18 -19.29
N VAL A 36 -10.22 -8.31 -18.88
CA VAL A 36 -11.30 -8.90 -19.66
C VAL A 36 -12.35 -7.83 -19.90
N GLN A 37 -12.73 -7.67 -21.16
CA GLN A 37 -13.81 -6.78 -21.55
C GLN A 37 -15.15 -7.45 -21.29
N GLU A 38 -15.99 -6.85 -20.44
CA GLU A 38 -17.37 -7.27 -20.20
C GLU A 38 -18.36 -6.21 -20.70
N GLU A 39 -19.68 -6.43 -20.54
CA GLU A 39 -20.71 -5.48 -20.99
C GLU A 39 -20.65 -4.15 -20.24
N ASP A 40 -20.42 -4.20 -18.92
CA ASP A 40 -20.46 -3.05 -18.01
C ASP A 40 -19.13 -2.27 -17.93
N GLY A 41 -18.02 -2.88 -18.33
CA GLY A 41 -16.70 -2.25 -18.25
C GLY A 41 -15.56 -3.22 -18.52
N ASP A 42 -14.34 -2.75 -18.30
CA ASP A 42 -13.13 -3.56 -18.37
C ASP A 42 -12.72 -3.97 -16.96
N TRP A 43 -12.39 -5.24 -16.80
CA TRP A 43 -12.19 -5.83 -15.47
C TRP A 43 -10.89 -6.59 -15.37
N TRP A 44 -10.21 -6.42 -14.26
CA TRP A 44 -9.04 -7.21 -13.92
C TRP A 44 -9.46 -8.62 -13.46
N PHE A 45 -8.68 -9.60 -13.90
CA PHE A 45 -8.74 -10.98 -13.46
C PHE A 45 -7.34 -11.45 -13.10
N VAL A 46 -7.19 -12.04 -11.92
CA VAL A 46 -5.95 -12.68 -11.45
C VAL A 46 -6.28 -14.03 -10.84
N ASP A 47 -5.52 -15.05 -11.22
CA ASP A 47 -5.75 -16.44 -10.79
C ASP A 47 -7.20 -16.93 -10.93
N GLY A 48 -7.91 -16.45 -11.97
CA GLY A 48 -9.31 -16.77 -12.23
C GLY A 48 -10.34 -15.94 -11.43
N TYR A 49 -9.90 -15.08 -10.52
CA TYR A 49 -10.76 -14.19 -9.74
C TYR A 49 -10.83 -12.81 -10.36
N ARG A 50 -12.03 -12.24 -10.45
CA ARG A 50 -12.25 -10.85 -10.85
C ARG A 50 -11.95 -9.92 -9.68
N THR A 51 -11.28 -8.81 -9.94
CA THR A 51 -10.84 -7.83 -8.93
C THR A 51 -11.40 -6.44 -9.27
N ASN A 52 -10.55 -5.43 -9.48
CA ASN A 52 -10.96 -4.05 -9.71
C ASN A 52 -11.37 -3.80 -11.16
N SER A 53 -11.99 -2.63 -11.38
CA SER A 53 -12.12 -2.01 -12.71
C SER A 53 -11.30 -0.72 -12.75
N PHE A 54 -11.55 0.11 -13.76
CA PHE A 54 -10.80 1.33 -14.05
C PHE A 54 -11.47 2.61 -13.53
N GLN A 55 -12.46 2.49 -12.64
CA GLN A 55 -13.24 3.61 -12.13
C GLN A 55 -12.36 4.68 -11.47
N GLY A 56 -11.32 4.29 -10.73
CA GLY A 56 -10.41 5.23 -10.07
C GLY A 56 -9.72 6.18 -11.06
N GLY A 57 -9.28 5.66 -12.21
CA GLY A 57 -8.65 6.46 -13.26
C GLY A 57 -9.62 7.17 -14.20
N ALA A 58 -10.79 6.58 -14.45
CA ALA A 58 -11.79 7.14 -15.38
C ALA A 58 -12.68 8.21 -14.74
N GLN A 59 -12.75 8.25 -13.41
CA GLN A 59 -13.57 9.20 -12.65
C GLN A 59 -12.76 10.23 -11.85
N ALA A 60 -11.42 10.16 -11.91
CA ALA A 60 -10.53 11.13 -11.28
C ALA A 60 -10.82 12.57 -11.73
N GLY A 61 -10.94 13.49 -10.75
CA GLY A 61 -11.22 14.90 -10.99
C GLY A 61 -12.66 15.22 -11.40
N LYS A 62 -13.57 14.23 -11.47
CA LYS A 62 -14.99 14.46 -11.72
C LYS A 62 -15.72 14.80 -10.42
N ARG A 63 -16.73 15.66 -10.53
CA ARG A 63 -17.67 15.96 -9.45
C ARG A 63 -19.04 15.43 -9.86
N PHE A 64 -19.64 14.65 -8.98
CA PHE A 64 -20.95 14.03 -9.20
C PHE A 64 -22.00 14.77 -8.36
N GLU A 65 -23.17 15.01 -8.93
CA GLU A 65 -24.30 15.62 -8.19
C GLU A 65 -25.15 14.55 -7.51
N HIS A 66 -25.27 13.37 -8.14
CA HIS A 66 -25.98 12.23 -7.61
C HIS A 66 -25.07 11.01 -7.42
N HIS A 67 -25.32 10.25 -6.35
CA HIS A 67 -24.48 9.11 -5.96
C HIS A 67 -24.48 7.96 -6.98
N ASP A 68 -25.56 7.81 -7.75
CA ASP A 68 -25.73 6.78 -8.77
C ASP A 68 -24.96 7.06 -10.06
N GLU A 69 -24.41 8.27 -10.22
CA GLU A 69 -23.49 8.61 -11.30
C GLU A 69 -22.10 7.98 -11.10
N VAL A 70 -21.73 7.68 -9.85
CA VAL A 70 -20.49 6.98 -9.53
C VAL A 70 -20.63 5.52 -9.93
N LYS A 71 -19.89 5.10 -10.95
CA LYS A 71 -19.94 3.72 -11.46
C LYS A 71 -18.80 2.89 -10.87
N PRO A 72 -19.06 1.63 -10.47
CA PRO A 72 -17.99 0.73 -10.00
C PRO A 72 -17.13 0.18 -11.14
N ALA A 73 -17.59 0.32 -12.38
CA ALA A 73 -16.93 -0.17 -13.59
C ALA A 73 -16.61 1.00 -14.53
N ALA A 74 -15.51 0.90 -15.26
CA ALA A 74 -15.18 1.79 -16.36
C ALA A 74 -14.38 1.05 -17.44
N ARG A 75 -14.25 1.67 -18.62
CA ARG A 75 -13.33 1.20 -19.66
C ARG A 75 -11.95 1.77 -19.42
N PHE A 76 -10.90 1.02 -19.77
CA PHE A 76 -9.55 1.57 -19.78
C PHE A 76 -9.43 2.74 -20.77
N ALA A 77 -10.19 2.72 -21.86
CA ALA A 77 -10.25 3.81 -22.83
C ALA A 77 -10.72 5.15 -22.24
N ASP A 78 -11.44 5.13 -21.11
CA ASP A 78 -11.90 6.34 -20.41
C ASP A 78 -10.91 6.83 -19.34
N VAL A 79 -9.83 6.08 -19.08
CA VAL A 79 -8.79 6.46 -18.13
C VAL A 79 -7.96 7.60 -18.69
N ARG A 80 -7.79 8.65 -17.88
CA ARG A 80 -6.96 9.80 -18.26
C ARG A 80 -5.51 9.34 -18.51
N PRO A 81 -4.86 9.80 -19.60
CA PRO A 81 -3.47 9.43 -19.90
C PRO A 81 -2.47 9.68 -18.77
N GLY A 82 -2.66 10.73 -17.97
CA GLY A 82 -1.80 11.04 -16.82
C GLY A 82 -1.79 9.96 -15.73
N ALA A 83 -2.75 9.03 -15.73
CA ALA A 83 -2.75 7.90 -14.83
C ALA A 83 -1.72 6.81 -15.22
N TYR A 84 -1.28 6.74 -16.48
CA TYR A 84 -0.38 5.67 -16.96
C TYR A 84 0.74 6.15 -17.90
N MET A 85 0.82 7.45 -18.20
CA MET A 85 1.91 8.09 -18.96
C MET A 85 2.59 9.17 -18.10
N PRO A 86 3.91 9.10 -17.89
CA PRO A 86 4.59 10.02 -16.96
C PRO A 86 4.58 11.48 -17.44
N ASP A 87 4.73 11.72 -18.74
CA ASP A 87 4.70 13.07 -19.32
C ASP A 87 3.33 13.74 -19.12
N GLU A 88 2.24 12.97 -19.22
CA GLU A 88 0.88 13.46 -18.98
C GLU A 88 0.61 13.62 -17.48
N HIS A 89 1.15 12.73 -16.64
CA HIS A 89 1.04 12.86 -15.17
C HIS A 89 1.66 14.17 -14.68
N ILE A 90 2.79 14.57 -15.24
CA ILE A 90 3.46 15.83 -14.90
C ILE A 90 2.61 17.04 -15.31
N LYS A 91 1.94 17.00 -16.46
CA LYS A 91 1.02 18.06 -16.88
C LYS A 91 -0.18 18.17 -15.95
N ASP A 92 -0.75 17.03 -15.53
CA ASP A 92 -1.84 16.99 -14.55
C ASP A 92 -1.37 17.59 -13.21
N ASN A 93 -0.20 17.19 -12.71
CA ASN A 93 0.43 17.78 -11.53
C ASN A 93 0.61 19.30 -11.64
N GLU A 94 1.09 19.80 -12.78
CA GLU A 94 1.28 21.23 -13.01
C GLU A 94 -0.04 22.00 -13.04
N ALA A 95 -1.09 21.41 -13.62
CA ALA A 95 -2.43 21.98 -13.62
C ALA A 95 -3.00 22.09 -12.20
N ASP A 96 -2.69 21.13 -11.33
CA ASP A 96 -3.16 21.09 -9.94
C ASP A 96 -2.23 21.82 -8.94
N GLY A 97 -1.13 22.41 -9.41
CA GLY A 97 -0.14 23.09 -8.56
C GLY A 97 0.72 22.15 -7.71
N VAL A 98 0.78 20.87 -8.08
CA VAL A 98 1.60 19.82 -7.45
C VAL A 98 2.98 19.78 -8.12
N TYR A 99 4.04 19.93 -7.32
CA TYR A 99 5.41 19.79 -7.81
C TYR A 99 5.77 18.32 -8.07
N GLY A 100 5.40 17.39 -7.20
CA GLY A 100 5.75 15.98 -7.35
C GLY A 100 4.79 15.04 -6.62
N SER A 101 4.91 13.75 -6.91
CA SER A 101 3.97 12.73 -6.44
C SER A 101 4.70 11.48 -5.94
N VAL A 102 4.24 10.97 -4.79
CA VAL A 102 4.49 9.61 -4.35
C VAL A 102 3.45 8.71 -5.01
N LEU A 103 3.89 7.68 -5.74
CA LEU A 103 3.05 6.89 -6.63
C LEU A 103 2.82 5.47 -6.07
N TYR A 104 1.55 5.15 -5.83
CA TYR A 104 1.03 3.85 -5.44
C TYR A 104 0.29 3.15 -6.60
N PRO A 105 0.18 1.81 -6.56
CA PRO A 105 -0.63 1.07 -7.53
C PRO A 105 -2.13 1.36 -7.37
N THR A 106 -2.94 0.96 -8.35
CA THR A 106 -4.40 0.92 -8.21
C THR A 106 -4.91 -0.51 -8.20
N GLU A 107 -4.65 -1.28 -9.25
CA GLU A 107 -4.98 -2.71 -9.25
C GLU A 107 -4.08 -3.46 -8.26
N GLY A 108 -2.80 -3.11 -8.20
CA GLY A 108 -1.84 -3.74 -7.30
C GLY A 108 -2.24 -3.76 -5.82
N LEU A 109 -3.10 -2.83 -5.37
CA LEU A 109 -3.67 -2.86 -4.02
C LEU A 109 -4.48 -4.13 -3.78
N GLN A 110 -5.37 -4.48 -4.72
CA GLN A 110 -6.22 -5.67 -4.63
C GLN A 110 -5.42 -6.97 -4.75
N LEU A 111 -4.26 -6.92 -5.41
CA LEU A 111 -3.42 -8.10 -5.65
C LEU A 111 -2.79 -8.67 -4.37
N TYR A 112 -2.72 -7.90 -3.27
CA TYR A 112 -2.33 -8.42 -1.95
C TYR A 112 -3.23 -9.57 -1.46
N SER A 113 -4.42 -9.73 -2.04
CA SER A 113 -5.33 -10.83 -1.74
C SER A 113 -4.97 -12.16 -2.44
N VAL A 114 -4.11 -12.15 -3.48
CA VAL A 114 -3.77 -13.35 -4.29
C VAL A 114 -3.17 -14.46 -3.43
N PRO A 115 -3.85 -15.61 -3.18
CA PRO A 115 -3.42 -16.56 -2.16
C PRO A 115 -2.04 -17.19 -2.41
N ASP A 116 -1.70 -17.42 -3.66
CA ASP A 116 -0.41 -17.99 -4.04
C ASP A 116 0.71 -16.97 -3.87
N SER A 117 1.56 -17.21 -2.88
CA SER A 117 2.64 -16.31 -2.49
C SER A 117 3.75 -16.17 -3.54
N ASP A 118 4.02 -17.23 -4.32
CA ASP A 118 5.03 -17.17 -5.37
C ASP A 118 4.50 -16.36 -6.56
N LEU A 119 3.22 -16.55 -6.90
CA LEU A 119 2.53 -15.75 -7.90
C LEU A 119 2.51 -14.27 -7.49
N LEU A 120 2.16 -13.99 -6.23
CA LEU A 120 2.12 -12.64 -5.67
C LEU A 120 3.49 -11.93 -5.82
N SER A 121 4.57 -12.61 -5.44
CA SER A 121 5.93 -12.08 -5.57
C SER A 121 6.31 -11.78 -7.02
N ALA A 122 5.90 -12.64 -7.96
CA ALA A 122 6.15 -12.43 -9.39
C ALA A 122 5.36 -11.23 -9.95
N ILE A 123 4.10 -11.08 -9.56
CA ILE A 123 3.24 -9.95 -9.93
C ILE A 123 3.85 -8.63 -9.43
N PHE A 124 4.30 -8.61 -8.18
CA PHE A 124 4.91 -7.43 -7.58
C PHE A 124 6.24 -7.06 -8.25
N GLY A 125 7.09 -8.05 -8.56
CA GLY A 125 8.34 -7.81 -9.29
C GLY A 125 8.12 -7.11 -10.64
N VAL A 126 7.10 -7.55 -11.39
CA VAL A 126 6.72 -6.94 -12.68
C VAL A 126 6.27 -5.48 -12.50
N TYR A 127 5.41 -5.22 -11.51
CA TYR A 127 4.98 -3.85 -11.20
C TYR A 127 6.16 -2.98 -10.76
N ASN A 128 7.03 -3.49 -9.90
CA ASN A 128 8.19 -2.76 -9.37
C ASN A 128 9.15 -2.33 -10.47
N ASP A 129 9.35 -3.18 -11.49
CA ASP A 129 10.13 -2.81 -12.68
C ASP A 129 9.46 -1.67 -13.45
N TRP A 130 8.16 -1.78 -13.71
CA TRP A 130 7.39 -0.79 -14.45
C TRP A 130 7.29 0.55 -13.73
N ILE A 131 6.99 0.59 -12.44
CA ILE A 131 6.87 1.85 -11.69
C ILE A 131 8.22 2.55 -11.58
N ALA A 132 9.32 1.79 -11.49
CA ALA A 132 10.66 2.35 -11.56
C ALA A 132 10.94 2.96 -12.95
N ASP A 133 10.55 2.30 -14.03
CA ASP A 133 10.66 2.85 -15.39
C ASP A 133 9.81 4.13 -15.54
N PHE A 134 8.56 4.12 -15.06
CA PHE A 134 7.65 5.27 -15.07
C PHE A 134 8.26 6.48 -14.35
N CYS A 135 8.79 6.28 -13.14
CA CYS A 135 9.39 7.36 -12.36
C CYS A 135 10.70 7.88 -12.96
N SER A 136 11.42 7.06 -13.74
CA SER A 136 12.71 7.43 -14.35
C SER A 136 12.60 8.56 -15.38
N ALA A 137 11.41 8.83 -15.91
CA ALA A 137 11.16 9.96 -16.80
C ALA A 137 11.32 11.31 -16.09
N TYR A 138 10.95 11.39 -14.80
CA TYR A 138 11.03 12.61 -13.98
C TYR A 138 11.46 12.26 -12.54
N PRO A 139 12.70 11.80 -12.33
CA PRO A 139 13.13 11.20 -11.07
C PRO A 139 13.14 12.18 -9.89
N ASP A 140 13.18 13.49 -10.15
CA ASP A 140 13.11 14.53 -9.11
C ASP A 140 11.68 14.87 -8.68
N ARG A 141 10.67 14.44 -9.45
CA ARG A 141 9.25 14.77 -9.23
C ARG A 141 8.38 13.53 -8.96
N LEU A 142 8.73 12.37 -9.50
CA LEU A 142 7.95 11.14 -9.38
C LEU A 142 8.70 10.12 -8.53
N LYS A 143 8.05 9.64 -7.47
CA LYS A 143 8.62 8.71 -6.50
C LYS A 143 7.72 7.50 -6.34
N GLY A 144 8.08 6.40 -6.99
CA GLY A 144 7.33 5.14 -6.91
C GLY A 144 7.54 4.41 -5.59
N ILE A 145 6.49 3.76 -5.11
CA ILE A 145 6.52 2.86 -3.97
C ILE A 145 6.51 1.41 -4.47
N ALA A 146 7.47 0.61 -3.99
CA ALA A 146 7.55 -0.80 -4.34
C ALA A 146 6.42 -1.60 -3.69
N MET A 147 5.85 -2.58 -4.37
CA MET A 147 5.04 -3.62 -3.72
C MET A 147 5.94 -4.73 -3.21
N VAL A 148 5.76 -5.12 -1.94
CA VAL A 148 6.57 -6.16 -1.29
C VAL A 148 5.68 -7.19 -0.61
N ASN A 149 5.93 -8.46 -0.95
CA ASN A 149 5.28 -9.61 -0.33
C ASN A 149 6.07 -10.04 0.91
N VAL A 150 5.45 -9.91 2.08
CA VAL A 150 6.05 -10.26 3.37
C VAL A 150 5.79 -11.71 3.80
N ASP A 151 5.07 -12.50 2.99
CA ASP A 151 4.93 -13.94 3.22
C ASP A 151 6.29 -14.64 3.17
N ASP A 152 7.19 -14.22 2.27
CA ASP A 152 8.61 -14.60 2.22
C ASP A 152 9.47 -13.42 2.70
N VAL A 153 9.80 -13.41 3.98
CA VAL A 153 10.63 -12.36 4.61
C VAL A 153 11.98 -12.18 3.90
N GLN A 154 12.62 -13.27 3.46
CA GLN A 154 13.94 -13.17 2.82
C GLN A 154 13.81 -12.67 1.37
N GLY A 155 12.77 -13.09 0.65
CA GLY A 155 12.39 -12.51 -0.64
C GLY A 155 12.07 -11.03 -0.53
N ALA A 156 11.30 -10.63 0.48
CA ALA A 156 10.96 -9.24 0.77
C ALA A 156 12.20 -8.36 0.96
N ILE A 157 13.19 -8.83 1.73
CA ILE A 157 14.46 -8.12 1.95
C ILE A 157 15.22 -7.95 0.63
N LYS A 158 15.32 -9.01 -0.18
CA LYS A 158 15.98 -8.95 -1.50
C LYS A 158 15.28 -7.95 -2.41
N GLU A 159 13.95 -7.92 -2.38
CA GLU A 159 13.16 -7.01 -3.20
C GLU A 159 13.32 -5.56 -2.74
N LEU A 160 13.35 -5.28 -1.43
CA LEU A 160 13.69 -3.94 -0.91
C LEU A 160 15.05 -3.46 -1.40
N GLN A 161 16.07 -4.32 -1.32
CA GLN A 161 17.42 -3.98 -1.79
C GLN A 161 17.44 -3.70 -3.30
N ARG A 162 16.69 -4.47 -4.09
CA ARG A 162 16.60 -4.34 -5.55
C ARG A 162 15.89 -3.05 -5.94
N THR A 163 14.74 -2.77 -5.34
CA THR A 163 13.91 -1.60 -5.66
C THR A 163 14.53 -0.31 -5.16
N ARG A 164 15.22 -0.33 -4.01
CA ARG A 164 16.05 0.79 -3.56
C ARG A 164 17.14 1.15 -4.58
N LYS A 165 17.86 0.17 -5.13
CA LYS A 165 18.86 0.38 -6.18
C LYS A 165 18.26 0.92 -7.49
N ARG A 166 16.99 0.60 -7.76
CA ARG A 166 16.21 1.10 -8.90
C ARG A 166 15.65 2.52 -8.67
N GLY A 167 15.86 3.11 -7.50
CA GLY A 167 15.44 4.48 -7.19
C GLY A 167 14.03 4.61 -6.62
N LEU A 168 13.36 3.50 -6.26
CA LEU A 168 12.08 3.57 -5.56
C LEU A 168 12.27 4.16 -4.15
N ALA A 169 11.28 4.93 -3.70
CA ALA A 169 11.40 5.81 -2.53
C ALA A 169 11.00 5.13 -1.21
N GLY A 170 10.32 4.00 -1.30
CA GLY A 170 9.82 3.23 -0.16
C GLY A 170 9.17 1.94 -0.66
N ALA A 171 8.54 1.22 0.25
CA ALA A 171 7.82 0.00 -0.08
C ALA A 171 6.49 -0.08 0.65
N MET A 172 5.49 -0.64 0.01
CA MET A 172 4.22 -0.99 0.57
C MET A 172 4.23 -2.46 0.95
N ILE A 173 3.72 -2.75 2.14
CA ILE A 173 3.44 -4.10 2.62
C ILE A 173 1.95 -4.17 2.93
N THR A 174 1.46 -5.40 3.14
CA THR A 174 0.06 -5.63 3.49
C THR A 174 -0.34 -4.79 4.71
N VAL A 175 -1.46 -4.07 4.67
CA VAL A 175 -1.92 -3.26 5.81
C VAL A 175 -2.17 -4.14 7.03
N TYR A 176 -2.66 -5.35 6.81
CA TYR A 176 -2.76 -6.40 7.81
C TYR A 176 -2.30 -7.73 7.20
N PRO A 177 -1.35 -8.44 7.83
CA PRO A 177 -0.94 -9.78 7.39
C PRO A 177 -2.00 -10.82 7.79
N ALA A 178 -1.82 -12.08 7.37
CA ALA A 178 -2.65 -13.17 7.89
C ALA A 178 -2.55 -13.23 9.42
N GLU A 179 -3.64 -13.66 10.08
CA GLU A 179 -3.78 -13.59 11.55
C GLU A 179 -2.65 -14.32 12.31
N ASP A 180 -2.17 -15.44 11.78
CA ASP A 180 -1.07 -16.21 12.35
C ASP A 180 0.32 -15.58 12.12
N ARG A 181 0.36 -14.49 11.35
CA ARG A 181 1.55 -13.76 10.91
C ARG A 181 1.50 -12.28 11.28
N SER A 182 0.90 -11.96 12.42
CA SER A 182 0.86 -10.60 12.99
C SER A 182 2.26 -9.93 13.05
N TYR A 183 2.33 -8.61 12.87
CA TYR A 183 3.61 -7.89 12.78
C TYR A 183 4.41 -7.80 14.09
N ASP A 184 3.90 -8.32 15.20
CA ASP A 184 4.60 -8.49 16.47
C ASP A 184 5.45 -9.78 16.51
N ARG A 185 5.37 -10.63 15.48
CA ARG A 185 6.12 -11.87 15.37
C ARG A 185 7.61 -11.61 15.09
N PRO A 186 8.51 -12.38 15.71
CA PRO A 186 9.97 -12.20 15.57
C PRO A 186 10.48 -12.53 14.15
N GLU A 187 9.70 -13.23 13.33
CA GLU A 187 10.09 -13.54 11.94
C GLU A 187 10.32 -12.30 11.09
N TYR A 188 9.68 -11.17 11.42
CA TYR A 188 9.83 -9.91 10.69
C TYR A 188 11.02 -9.06 11.14
N GLU A 189 11.70 -9.40 12.24
CA GLU A 189 12.85 -8.62 12.74
C GLU A 189 13.93 -8.37 11.68
N PRO A 190 14.33 -9.36 10.84
CA PRO A 190 15.29 -9.11 9.76
C PRO A 190 14.77 -8.13 8.70
N PHE A 191 13.46 -8.10 8.47
CA PHE A 191 12.84 -7.19 7.50
C PHE A 191 12.78 -5.76 8.03
N TRP A 192 12.44 -5.56 9.32
CA TRP A 192 12.50 -4.25 9.97
C TRP A 192 13.91 -3.66 9.97
N ALA A 193 14.91 -4.50 10.26
CA ALA A 193 16.31 -4.13 10.17
C ALA A 193 16.69 -3.69 8.75
N ALA A 194 16.33 -4.49 7.74
CA ALA A 194 16.64 -4.19 6.34
C ALA A 194 15.95 -2.90 5.85
N ALA A 195 14.67 -2.69 6.14
CA ALA A 195 13.95 -1.47 5.79
C ALA A 195 14.61 -0.23 6.41
N GLN A 196 15.04 -0.32 7.68
CA GLN A 196 15.76 0.75 8.36
C GLN A 196 17.15 1.02 7.72
N ASP A 197 17.93 -0.04 7.45
CA ASP A 197 19.30 0.10 6.95
C ASP A 197 19.34 0.61 5.51
N LEU A 198 18.29 0.34 4.73
CA LEU A 198 18.11 0.83 3.37
C LEU A 198 17.52 2.24 3.29
N ASP A 199 17.06 2.78 4.42
CA ASP A 199 16.27 4.02 4.50
C ASP A 199 15.04 3.95 3.57
N MET A 200 14.33 2.81 3.66
CA MET A 200 13.12 2.51 2.89
C MET A 200 11.91 2.58 3.82
N PRO A 201 11.19 3.71 3.87
CA PRO A 201 9.94 3.80 4.62
C PRO A 201 8.94 2.76 4.11
N LEU A 202 8.16 2.22 5.04
CA LEU A 202 7.14 1.22 4.74
C LEU A 202 5.75 1.84 4.80
N SER A 203 4.90 1.58 3.81
CA SER A 203 3.52 2.08 3.78
C SER A 203 2.54 0.95 4.03
N LEU A 204 1.55 1.24 4.88
CA LEU A 204 0.36 0.43 5.14
C LEU A 204 -0.81 1.14 4.47
N HIS A 205 -1.11 0.72 3.25
CA HIS A 205 -2.10 1.36 2.39
C HIS A 205 -3.46 0.68 2.53
N ILE A 206 -4.57 1.43 2.51
CA ILE A 206 -5.91 0.85 2.54
C ILE A 206 -6.09 -0.22 1.45
N ALA A 207 -7.03 -1.15 1.67
CA ALA A 207 -7.40 -2.24 0.75
C ALA A 207 -6.32 -3.29 0.49
N THR A 208 -5.23 -3.30 1.25
CA THR A 208 -4.13 -4.27 1.11
C THR A 208 -4.15 -5.34 2.20
N ASN A 209 -5.32 -5.83 2.64
CA ASN A 209 -5.37 -6.91 3.63
C ASN A 209 -4.93 -8.25 3.01
N ARG A 210 -4.13 -9.02 3.74
CA ARG A 210 -3.76 -10.38 3.38
C ARG A 210 -4.75 -11.36 4.01
N PRO A 211 -5.58 -12.08 3.23
CA PRO A 211 -6.55 -13.01 3.79
C PRO A 211 -5.84 -14.22 4.39
N SER A 212 -6.32 -14.70 5.54
CA SER A 212 -5.90 -16.00 6.06
C SER A 212 -6.31 -17.12 5.08
N PRO A 213 -5.50 -18.19 4.94
CA PRO A 213 -5.81 -19.29 4.03
C PRO A 213 -7.22 -19.86 4.23
N GLY A 214 -7.98 -20.00 3.15
CA GLY A 214 -9.33 -20.56 3.16
C GLY A 214 -10.45 -19.55 3.47
N LEU A 215 -10.14 -18.28 3.74
CA LEU A 215 -11.15 -17.22 3.78
C LEU A 215 -11.47 -16.71 2.37
N PRO A 216 -12.70 -16.22 2.12
CA PRO A 216 -13.05 -15.57 0.87
C PRO A 216 -12.14 -14.37 0.60
N LEU A 217 -11.86 -14.12 -0.67
CA LEU A 217 -11.23 -12.86 -1.10
C LEU A 217 -12.23 -11.73 -0.86
N GLU A 218 -11.87 -10.78 -0.02
CA GLU A 218 -12.55 -9.49 0.04
C GLU A 218 -11.95 -8.58 -1.02
N ASP A 219 -12.82 -7.96 -1.84
CA ASP A 219 -12.45 -6.98 -2.84
C ASP A 219 -13.32 -5.72 -2.66
N ASN A 220 -13.01 -4.67 -3.42
CA ASN A 220 -13.78 -3.42 -3.40
C ASN A 220 -15.27 -3.58 -3.76
N ARG A 221 -15.70 -4.70 -4.35
CA ARG A 221 -17.10 -4.93 -4.75
C ARG A 221 -17.92 -5.60 -3.65
N ASN A 222 -17.29 -6.46 -2.87
CA ASN A 222 -17.93 -7.23 -1.82
C ASN A 222 -17.65 -6.66 -0.43
N THR A 223 -16.80 -5.64 -0.33
CA THR A 223 -16.54 -4.92 0.92
C THR A 223 -17.84 -4.29 1.44
N ARG A 224 -18.17 -4.61 2.69
CA ARG A 224 -19.36 -4.09 3.35
C ARG A 224 -19.20 -2.59 3.61
N PRO A 225 -20.25 -1.76 3.46
CA PRO A 225 -20.18 -0.33 3.78
C PRO A 225 -19.70 -0.06 5.22
N SER A 226 -20.04 -0.94 6.17
CA SER A 226 -19.56 -0.84 7.55
C SER A 226 -18.05 -1.02 7.67
N LEU A 227 -17.42 -1.84 6.81
CA LEU A 227 -15.97 -2.01 6.78
C LEU A 227 -15.30 -0.79 6.16
N LEU A 228 -15.86 -0.23 5.08
CA LEU A 228 -15.35 1.03 4.50
C LEU A 228 -15.39 2.18 5.50
N ALA A 229 -16.49 2.32 6.26
CA ALA A 229 -16.62 3.32 7.31
C ALA A 229 -15.68 3.10 8.53
N ASN A 230 -14.98 1.95 8.59
CA ASN A 230 -14.03 1.61 9.65
C ASN A 230 -12.69 1.14 9.06
N ALA A 231 -12.31 1.65 7.89
CA ALA A 231 -11.13 1.19 7.18
C ALA A 231 -9.83 1.36 7.98
N ASP A 232 -9.79 2.31 8.92
CA ASP A 232 -8.67 2.53 9.84
C ASP A 232 -8.42 1.37 10.84
N HIS A 233 -9.33 0.40 10.94
CA HIS A 233 -9.25 -0.67 11.94
C HIS A 233 -7.93 -1.45 11.82
N TRP A 234 -7.63 -1.92 10.61
CA TRP A 234 -6.52 -2.81 10.36
C TRP A 234 -5.16 -2.12 10.49
N VAL A 235 -5.04 -0.88 10.02
CA VAL A 235 -3.82 -0.09 10.20
C VAL A 235 -3.56 0.19 11.69
N ARG A 236 -4.59 0.48 12.50
CA ARG A 236 -4.43 0.64 13.96
C ARG A 236 -3.93 -0.63 14.63
N VAL A 237 -4.43 -1.80 14.22
CA VAL A 237 -3.97 -3.09 14.75
C VAL A 237 -2.50 -3.32 14.37
N SER A 238 -2.13 -3.15 13.11
CA SER A 238 -0.75 -3.32 12.63
C SER A 238 0.24 -2.35 13.25
N LEU A 239 -0.11 -1.07 13.38
CA LEU A 239 0.72 -0.08 14.09
C LEU A 239 0.84 -0.45 15.58
N GLY A 240 -0.25 -0.92 16.18
CA GLY A 240 -0.26 -1.47 17.53
C GLY A 240 0.73 -2.63 17.70
N HIS A 241 0.73 -3.60 16.78
CA HIS A 241 1.69 -4.71 16.77
C HIS A 241 3.14 -4.20 16.83
N LEU A 242 3.51 -3.27 15.95
CA LEU A 242 4.87 -2.73 15.88
C LEU A 242 5.27 -1.96 17.15
N ILE A 243 4.37 -1.11 17.68
CA ILE A 243 4.62 -0.31 18.88
C ILE A 243 4.72 -1.22 20.11
N PHE A 244 3.73 -2.08 20.34
CA PHE A 244 3.66 -2.93 21.53
C PHE A 244 4.64 -4.10 21.50
N ALA A 245 5.19 -4.48 20.34
CA ALA A 245 6.31 -5.41 20.25
C ALA A 245 7.67 -4.74 20.43
N GLY A 246 7.71 -3.41 20.58
CA GLY A 246 8.96 -2.65 20.74
C GLY A 246 9.81 -2.57 19.48
N VAL A 247 9.22 -2.77 18.29
CA VAL A 247 9.94 -2.74 17.01
C VAL A 247 10.63 -1.39 16.84
N PHE A 248 9.91 -0.30 17.05
CA PHE A 248 10.49 1.05 16.93
C PHE A 248 11.54 1.36 18.01
N GLU A 249 11.53 0.69 19.17
CA GLU A 249 12.61 0.83 20.15
C GLU A 249 13.90 0.15 19.69
N ARG A 250 13.80 -1.00 19.02
CA ARG A 250 14.94 -1.71 18.42
C ARG A 250 15.43 -1.05 17.13
N TYR A 251 14.51 -0.51 16.33
CA TYR A 251 14.75 0.11 15.03
C TYR A 251 14.29 1.58 15.02
N PRO A 252 15.02 2.49 15.70
CA PRO A 252 14.56 3.86 15.92
C PRO A 252 14.46 4.73 14.68
N ARG A 253 15.12 4.36 13.57
CA ARG A 253 15.02 5.08 12.28
C ARG A 253 14.00 4.46 11.31
N LEU A 254 13.41 3.31 11.64
CA LEU A 254 12.36 2.73 10.81
C LEU A 254 11.17 3.70 10.73
N ARG A 255 10.66 3.93 9.52
CA ARG A 255 9.49 4.78 9.28
C ARG A 255 8.36 3.94 8.70
N VAL A 256 7.16 4.07 9.26
CA VAL A 256 5.96 3.35 8.80
C VAL A 256 4.81 4.35 8.59
N GLY A 257 4.14 4.25 7.46
CA GLY A 257 3.08 5.17 7.05
C GLY A 257 1.71 4.54 7.08
N SER A 258 0.71 5.26 7.58
CA SER A 258 -0.69 5.00 7.24
C SER A 258 -1.03 5.78 5.98
N VAL A 259 -1.49 5.12 4.91
CA VAL A 259 -1.81 5.79 3.64
C VAL A 259 -3.28 5.57 3.29
N GLU A 260 -4.00 6.65 2.99
CA GLU A 260 -5.42 6.66 2.61
C GLU A 260 -6.40 6.19 3.72
N HIS A 261 -6.10 6.46 5.00
CA HIS A 261 -6.97 6.12 6.15
C HIS A 261 -7.55 7.34 6.88
N GLU A 262 -7.51 8.52 6.25
CA GLU A 262 -7.89 9.79 6.89
C GLU A 262 -7.06 10.05 8.18
N LEU A 263 -7.44 11.07 8.97
CA LEU A 263 -6.68 11.48 10.17
C LEU A 263 -7.48 11.45 11.47
N SER A 264 -8.81 11.29 11.40
CA SER A 264 -9.72 11.48 12.55
C SER A 264 -9.53 10.44 13.66
N TRP A 265 -9.05 9.24 13.32
CA TRP A 265 -8.81 8.14 14.25
C TRP A 265 -7.59 8.35 15.15
N VAL A 266 -6.63 9.19 14.73
CA VAL A 266 -5.30 9.30 15.33
C VAL A 266 -5.34 9.79 16.78
N PRO A 267 -6.01 10.91 17.12
CA PRO A 267 -6.03 11.39 18.50
C PRO A 267 -6.64 10.35 19.45
N HIS A 268 -7.71 9.69 19.02
CA HIS A 268 -8.34 8.63 19.81
C HIS A 268 -7.40 7.43 19.98
N PHE A 269 -6.73 6.99 18.92
CA PHE A 269 -5.80 5.86 18.99
C PHE A 269 -4.61 6.14 19.93
N LEU A 270 -4.02 7.32 19.86
CA LEU A 270 -2.91 7.73 20.74
C LEU A 270 -3.29 7.68 22.23
N GLU A 271 -4.45 8.23 22.59
CA GLU A 271 -4.95 8.15 23.95
C GLU A 271 -5.15 6.68 24.40
N ARG A 272 -5.68 5.85 23.50
CA ARG A 272 -5.98 4.43 23.78
C ARG A 272 -4.73 3.59 23.99
N ILE A 273 -3.68 3.78 23.20
CA ILE A 273 -2.45 2.98 23.34
C ILE A 273 -1.71 3.34 24.65
N ASP A 274 -1.64 4.62 25.01
CA ASP A 274 -1.01 5.05 26.25
C ASP A 274 -1.83 4.64 27.48
N TYR A 275 -3.15 4.79 27.43
CA TYR A 275 -4.03 4.29 28.49
C TYR A 275 -3.88 2.79 28.68
N THR A 276 -3.82 2.02 27.58
CA THR A 276 -3.64 0.57 27.64
C THR A 276 -2.30 0.20 28.28
N TYR A 277 -1.23 0.93 27.94
CA TYR A 277 0.10 0.68 28.45
C TYR A 277 0.29 1.07 29.92
N THR A 278 -0.41 2.11 30.38
CA THR A 278 -0.20 2.69 31.72
C THR A 278 -1.25 2.28 32.75
N GLN A 279 -2.49 2.00 32.33
CA GLN A 279 -3.63 1.79 33.24
C GLN A 279 -4.18 0.36 33.25
N ARG A 280 -3.80 -0.51 32.30
CA ARG A 280 -4.25 -1.91 32.30
C ARG A 280 -3.23 -2.83 32.98
N ALA A 281 -3.72 -3.83 33.69
CA ALA A 281 -2.87 -4.86 34.30
C ALA A 281 -2.01 -5.53 33.23
N ARG A 282 -0.68 -5.49 33.38
CA ARG A 282 0.23 -6.10 32.41
C ARG A 282 0.03 -7.62 32.34
N ARG A 283 0.27 -8.20 31.16
CA ARG A 283 0.36 -9.66 30.95
C ARG A 283 1.84 -9.98 30.75
N ASP A 284 2.29 -11.14 31.21
CA ASP A 284 3.73 -11.45 31.31
C ASP A 284 4.48 -11.35 29.97
N TRP A 285 3.80 -11.68 28.87
CA TRP A 285 4.34 -11.65 27.51
C TRP A 285 4.40 -10.25 26.88
N TRP A 286 3.84 -9.21 27.52
CA TRP A 286 3.89 -7.85 26.99
C TRP A 286 5.31 -7.30 27.04
N TYR A 287 5.78 -6.75 25.92
CA TYR A 287 7.03 -6.00 25.87
C TYR A 287 6.95 -4.76 26.77
N ARG A 288 8.07 -4.41 27.40
CA ARG A 288 8.19 -3.20 28.21
C ARG A 288 9.17 -2.23 27.57
N LEU A 289 8.67 -1.07 27.19
CA LEU A 289 9.47 0.05 26.70
C LEU A 289 10.43 0.52 27.80
N LYS A 290 11.64 0.91 27.41
CA LYS A 290 12.73 1.31 28.30
C LYS A 290 12.47 2.70 28.89
N GLY A 291 12.95 2.89 30.12
CA GLY A 291 12.89 4.17 30.80
C GLY A 291 11.46 4.66 31.01
N THR A 292 11.21 5.92 30.65
CA THR A 292 9.91 6.60 30.79
C THR A 292 9.10 6.63 29.49
N ALA A 293 9.53 5.91 28.45
CA ALA A 293 8.88 5.96 27.15
C ALA A 293 7.45 5.38 27.20
N VAL A 294 6.55 6.00 26.45
CA VAL A 294 5.17 5.56 26.24
C VAL A 294 4.93 5.23 24.75
N PRO A 295 3.91 4.41 24.43
CA PRO A 295 3.59 4.04 23.05
C PRO A 295 3.48 5.23 22.07
N SER A 296 2.85 6.34 22.49
CA SER A 296 2.70 7.54 21.66
C SER A 296 4.03 8.20 21.26
N ASP A 297 5.10 8.09 22.06
CA ASP A 297 6.43 8.59 21.71
C ASP A 297 6.93 7.96 20.40
N PHE A 298 6.70 6.66 20.24
CA PHE A 298 7.08 5.91 19.05
C PHE A 298 6.20 6.26 17.86
N PHE A 299 4.91 6.53 18.08
CA PHE A 299 4.04 7.01 17.02
C PHE A 299 4.54 8.36 16.46
N HIS A 300 4.77 9.35 17.33
CA HIS A 300 5.24 10.66 16.91
C HIS A 300 6.60 10.62 16.20
N ARG A 301 7.48 9.68 16.60
CA ARG A 301 8.84 9.58 16.05
C ARG A 301 8.94 8.73 14.79
N ASN A 302 8.18 7.65 14.66
CA ASN A 302 8.38 6.64 13.63
C ASN A 302 7.24 6.59 12.60
N ILE A 303 6.07 7.12 12.92
CA ILE A 303 4.89 6.98 12.07
C ILE A 303 4.66 8.27 11.27
N PHE A 304 4.31 8.11 9.99
CA PHE A 304 3.74 9.17 9.16
C PHE A 304 2.31 8.81 8.75
N LEU A 305 1.55 9.81 8.36
CA LEU A 305 0.13 9.74 8.01
C LEU A 305 -0.10 10.48 6.70
#